data_AF-A0A146KS36-F1
#
_entry.id   AF-A0A146KS36-F1
#
_cell.length_a   1.000
_cell.length_b   1.000
_cell.length_c   1.000
_cell.angle_alpha   90.00
_cell.angle_beta   90.00
_cell.angle_gamma   90.00
#
_symmetry.space_group_name_H-M   'P 1'
#
loop_
_entity.id
_entity.type
_entity.pdbx_description
1 polymer ?
#
loop_
_entity_poly.entity_id
_entity_poly.type
_entity_poly.pdbx_seq_one_letter_code
_entity_poly.pdbx_strand_id
1 'polypeptide(L)'
;MSRSSYAFWSFLTFYFFQTVYLVFYVLRSSKYFLMKIVCLQTSSCKITVLVYKSLPFRWMSRSFGKLTEVHLPTTLRYYIYSLYAFKTGVNKNEIPLELHDYETLMEFFTRALKPGVRPIASCDIVSPADGTMCHCGMVDNFEIEQVKNVRYS
;
A
#
# COMPACT_ATOMS: atom_id res chain seq x y z
N MET A 1 -19.16 46.39 -15.61
CA MET A 1 -17.96 46.41 -14.74
C MET A 1 -18.25 45.52 -13.52
N SER A 2 -18.10 44.20 -13.67
CA SER A 2 -18.65 43.16 -12.77
C SER A 2 -17.61 42.65 -11.77
N ARG A 3 -17.54 43.27 -10.58
CA ARG A 3 -16.71 42.78 -9.45
C ARG A 3 -17.39 41.71 -8.59
N SER A 4 -18.68 41.40 -8.83
CA SER A 4 -19.49 40.50 -7.97
C SER A 4 -19.30 39.00 -8.29
N SER A 5 -18.91 38.63 -9.51
CA SER A 5 -18.89 37.22 -9.92
C SER A 5 -17.70 36.43 -9.34
N TYR A 6 -16.56 37.05 -9.07
CA TYR A 6 -15.36 36.34 -8.56
C TYR A 6 -15.51 35.87 -7.11
N ALA A 7 -16.30 36.56 -6.30
CA ALA A 7 -16.54 36.17 -4.91
C ALA A 7 -17.27 34.83 -4.84
N PHE A 8 -18.29 34.63 -5.68
CA PHE A 8 -19.07 33.40 -5.71
C PHE A 8 -18.23 32.17 -6.11
N TRP A 9 -17.36 32.32 -7.12
CA TRP A 9 -16.46 31.24 -7.54
C TRP A 9 -15.32 30.98 -6.52
N SER A 10 -14.88 31.99 -5.77
CA SER A 10 -13.92 31.81 -4.68
C SER A 10 -14.53 31.04 -3.50
N PHE A 11 -15.80 31.25 -3.18
CA PHE A 11 -16.48 30.49 -2.12
C PHE A 11 -16.74 29.04 -2.52
N LEU A 12 -17.13 28.81 -3.78
CA LEU A 12 -17.38 27.44 -4.28
C LEU A 12 -16.10 26.61 -4.33
N THR A 13 -14.99 27.21 -4.76
CA THR A 13 -13.67 26.55 -4.74
C THR A 13 -13.19 26.29 -3.31
N PHE A 14 -13.37 27.22 -2.39
CA PHE A 14 -13.01 27.01 -0.98
C PHE A 14 -13.81 25.86 -0.33
N TYR A 15 -15.13 25.80 -0.55
CA TYR A 15 -15.95 24.69 -0.05
C TYR A 15 -15.63 23.35 -0.72
N PHE A 16 -15.25 23.34 -1.99
CA PHE A 16 -14.79 22.13 -2.67
C PHE A 16 -13.47 21.63 -2.09
N PHE A 17 -12.50 22.52 -1.84
CA PHE A 17 -11.24 22.14 -1.20
C PHE A 17 -11.44 21.69 0.25
N GLN A 18 -12.32 22.35 1.00
CA GLN A 18 -12.66 21.97 2.38
C GLN A 18 -13.31 20.58 2.45
N THR A 19 -14.24 20.28 1.54
CA THR A 19 -14.93 18.98 1.50
C THR A 19 -14.00 17.85 1.03
N VAL A 20 -13.18 18.10 0.01
CA VAL A 20 -12.16 17.13 -0.44
C VAL A 20 -11.12 16.89 0.66
N TYR A 21 -10.66 17.93 1.37
CA TYR A 21 -9.71 17.81 2.48
C TYR A 21 -10.30 17.00 3.64
N LEU A 22 -11.57 17.23 4.00
CA LEU A 22 -12.24 16.50 5.08
C LEU A 22 -12.47 15.04 4.70
N VAL A 23 -12.84 14.75 3.44
CA VAL A 23 -12.93 13.38 2.91
C VAL A 23 -11.55 12.70 2.91
N PHE A 24 -10.49 13.38 2.49
CA PHE A 24 -9.12 12.84 2.57
C PHE A 24 -8.64 12.64 4.01
N TYR A 25 -9.01 13.54 4.93
CA TYR A 25 -8.70 13.43 6.36
C TYR A 25 -9.43 12.24 6.99
N VAL A 26 -10.71 12.04 6.67
CA VAL A 26 -11.51 10.88 7.12
C VAL A 26 -11.00 9.58 6.50
N LEU A 27 -10.66 9.57 5.20
CA LEU A 27 -10.06 8.41 4.52
C LEU A 27 -8.63 8.10 5.04
N ARG A 28 -7.88 9.12 5.48
CA ARG A 28 -6.57 8.94 6.13
C ARG A 28 -6.70 8.46 7.57
N SER A 29 -7.73 8.90 8.31
CA SER A 29 -8.07 8.40 9.64
C SER A 29 -8.39 6.89 9.64
N SER A 30 -9.04 6.40 8.57
CA SER A 30 -9.37 4.97 8.42
C SER A 30 -8.13 4.05 8.37
N LYS A 31 -6.98 4.51 7.87
CA LYS A 31 -5.73 3.73 7.82
C LYS A 31 -5.08 3.53 9.19
N TYR A 32 -5.16 4.53 10.08
CA TYR A 32 -4.60 4.43 11.44
C TYR A 32 -5.55 3.71 12.41
N PHE A 33 -6.85 3.72 12.13
CA PHE A 33 -7.85 2.97 12.90
C PHE A 33 -7.74 1.45 12.69
N LEU A 34 -7.51 1.00 11.46
CA LEU A 34 -7.31 -0.43 11.15
C LEU A 34 -6.05 -1.02 11.80
N MET A 35 -4.97 -0.24 11.90
CA MET A 35 -3.72 -0.71 12.51
C MET A 35 -3.81 -0.80 14.05
N LYS A 36 -4.64 0.04 14.69
CA LYS A 36 -4.93 -0.06 16.13
C LYS A 36 -5.82 -1.25 16.50
N ILE A 37 -6.71 -1.68 15.61
CA ILE A 37 -7.58 -2.85 15.82
C ILE A 37 -6.78 -4.17 15.82
N VAL A 38 -5.68 -4.25 15.06
CA VAL A 38 -4.86 -5.48 15.00
C VAL A 38 -3.96 -5.65 16.23
N CYS A 39 -3.60 -4.57 16.91
CA CYS A 39 -2.63 -4.61 18.02
C CYS A 39 -3.26 -4.77 19.42
N LEU A 40 -4.57 -4.54 19.58
CA LEU A 40 -5.22 -4.48 20.90
C LEU A 40 -6.35 -5.50 21.14
N GLN A 41 -6.46 -6.55 20.34
CA GLN A 41 -7.52 -7.54 20.54
C GLN A 41 -6.91 -8.91 20.83
N THR A 42 -6.66 -9.20 22.11
CA THR A 42 -6.44 -10.56 22.62
C THR A 42 -7.73 -11.22 23.12
N SER A 43 -8.88 -10.52 23.09
CA SER A 43 -10.13 -11.02 23.70
C SER A 43 -11.33 -11.23 22.74
N SER A 44 -11.34 -10.65 21.52
CA SER A 44 -12.48 -10.74 20.57
C SER A 44 -12.19 -11.59 19.30
N CYS A 45 -11.19 -12.46 19.36
CA CYS A 45 -10.49 -13.01 18.18
C CYS A 45 -11.20 -14.11 17.39
N LYS A 46 -12.29 -14.71 17.88
CA LYS A 46 -12.86 -15.90 17.21
C LYS A 46 -13.59 -15.54 15.91
N ILE A 47 -14.45 -14.53 15.91
CA ILE A 47 -15.29 -14.19 14.75
C ILE A 47 -14.45 -13.66 13.58
N THR A 48 -13.49 -12.76 13.84
CA THR A 48 -12.62 -12.23 12.78
C THR A 48 -11.76 -13.32 12.15
N VAL A 49 -11.21 -14.24 12.95
CA VAL A 49 -10.43 -15.37 12.42
C VAL A 49 -11.30 -16.35 11.64
N LEU A 50 -12.56 -16.56 12.05
CA LEU A 50 -13.51 -17.39 11.31
C LEU A 50 -13.90 -16.77 9.96
N VAL A 51 -14.12 -15.45 9.92
CA VAL A 51 -14.36 -14.73 8.65
C VAL A 51 -13.14 -14.81 7.74
N TYR A 52 -11.92 -14.65 8.29
CA TYR A 52 -10.70 -14.87 7.51
C TYR A 52 -10.64 -16.30 6.96
N LYS A 53 -10.93 -17.32 7.78
CA LYS A 53 -10.89 -18.72 7.34
C LYS A 53 -11.97 -19.07 6.29
N SER A 54 -13.10 -18.39 6.26
CA SER A 54 -14.17 -18.64 5.29
C SER A 54 -13.96 -17.92 3.95
N LEU A 55 -13.05 -16.96 3.88
CA LEU A 55 -12.75 -16.25 2.65
C LEU A 55 -12.03 -17.17 1.65
N PRO A 56 -12.49 -17.26 0.39
CA PRO A 56 -11.86 -18.09 -0.64
C PRO A 56 -10.60 -17.43 -1.19
N PHE A 57 -9.55 -17.32 -0.36
CA PHE A 57 -8.30 -16.61 -0.70
C PHE A 57 -7.64 -17.09 -1.98
N ARG A 58 -7.73 -18.39 -2.28
CA ARG A 58 -7.16 -18.97 -3.50
C ARG A 58 -7.78 -18.39 -4.77
N TRP A 59 -9.09 -18.18 -4.77
CA TRP A 59 -9.80 -17.58 -5.89
C TRP A 59 -9.54 -16.08 -5.99
N MET A 60 -9.61 -15.38 -4.86
CA MET A 60 -9.34 -13.94 -4.83
C MET A 60 -7.93 -13.60 -5.30
N SER A 61 -6.92 -14.36 -4.85
CA SER A 61 -5.52 -14.17 -5.26
C SER A 61 -5.34 -14.41 -6.77
N ARG A 62 -5.91 -15.49 -7.32
CA ARG A 62 -5.84 -15.78 -8.76
C ARG A 62 -6.55 -14.75 -9.61
N SER A 63 -7.76 -14.34 -9.20
CA SER A 63 -8.52 -13.31 -9.89
C SER A 63 -7.79 -11.97 -9.84
N PHE A 64 -7.19 -11.62 -8.70
CA PHE A 64 -6.42 -10.39 -8.58
C PHE A 64 -5.19 -10.40 -9.49
N GLY A 65 -4.44 -11.51 -9.57
CA GLY A 65 -3.33 -11.66 -10.50
C GLY A 65 -3.76 -11.43 -11.96
N LYS A 66 -4.84 -12.10 -12.40
CA LYS A 66 -5.40 -11.89 -13.74
C LYS A 66 -5.86 -10.44 -13.98
N LEU A 67 -6.45 -9.79 -12.97
CA LEU A 67 -6.87 -8.39 -13.06
C LEU A 67 -5.68 -7.44 -13.21
N THR A 68 -4.56 -7.73 -12.55
CA THR A 68 -3.34 -6.90 -12.64
C THR A 68 -2.61 -7.01 -13.97
N GLU A 69 -2.85 -8.08 -14.73
CA GLU A 69 -2.30 -8.33 -16.08
C GLU A 69 -3.12 -7.66 -17.20
N VAL A 70 -4.32 -7.16 -16.91
CA VAL A 70 -5.17 -6.51 -17.94
C VAL A 70 -4.57 -5.17 -18.35
N HIS A 71 -4.42 -4.95 -19.66
CA HIS A 71 -4.02 -3.66 -20.21
C HIS A 71 -5.09 -2.60 -19.97
N LEU A 72 -4.70 -1.51 -19.34
CA LEU A 72 -5.59 -0.38 -19.03
C LEU A 72 -5.52 0.70 -20.12
N PRO A 73 -6.58 1.49 -20.35
CA PRO A 73 -6.52 2.65 -21.23
C PRO A 73 -5.66 3.77 -20.61
N THR A 74 -4.91 4.50 -21.44
CA THR A 74 -3.83 5.43 -21.03
C THR A 74 -4.26 6.57 -20.09
N THR A 75 -5.50 7.05 -20.18
CA THR A 75 -6.05 8.08 -19.29
C THR A 75 -6.32 7.54 -17.88
N LEU A 76 -6.83 6.31 -17.78
CA LEU A 76 -7.20 5.69 -16.51
C LEU A 76 -5.96 5.20 -15.73
N ARG A 77 -4.89 4.82 -16.44
CA ARG A 77 -3.61 4.35 -15.86
C ARG A 77 -3.09 5.29 -14.79
N TYR A 78 -3.02 6.59 -15.09
CA TYR A 78 -2.48 7.56 -14.15
C TYR A 78 -3.28 7.67 -12.87
N TYR A 79 -4.60 7.75 -12.97
CA TYR A 79 -5.44 7.85 -11.78
C TYR A 79 -5.33 6.59 -10.92
N ILE A 80 -5.36 5.40 -11.55
CA ILE A 80 -5.27 4.13 -10.83
C ILE A 80 -3.90 3.95 -10.18
N TYR A 81 -2.82 4.16 -10.93
CA TYR A 81 -1.47 3.97 -10.40
C TYR A 81 -1.07 5.06 -9.42
N SER A 82 -1.51 6.30 -9.61
CA SER A 82 -1.30 7.37 -8.64
C SER A 82 -2.06 7.08 -7.34
N LEU A 83 -3.31 6.59 -7.43
CA LEU A 83 -4.06 6.15 -6.25
C LEU A 83 -3.40 4.94 -5.58
N TYR A 84 -2.89 3.98 -6.35
CA TYR A 84 -2.20 2.82 -5.84
C TYR A 84 -0.90 3.21 -5.11
N ALA A 85 -0.07 4.06 -5.72
CA ALA A 85 1.15 4.58 -5.12
C ALA A 85 0.86 5.39 -3.84
N PHE A 86 -0.20 6.20 -3.84
CA PHE A 86 -0.65 6.90 -2.64
C PHE A 86 -1.16 5.95 -1.55
N LYS A 87 -1.82 4.85 -1.92
CA LYS A 87 -2.32 3.87 -0.97
C LYS A 87 -1.20 3.10 -0.30
N THR A 88 -0.23 2.64 -1.09
CA THR A 88 0.92 1.82 -0.68
C THR A 88 2.08 2.65 -0.10
N GLY A 89 2.13 3.95 -0.36
CA GLY A 89 3.22 4.81 0.11
C GLY A 89 4.49 4.69 -0.72
N VAL A 90 4.38 4.32 -2.00
CA VAL A 90 5.53 4.19 -2.90
C VAL A 90 6.19 5.55 -3.14
N ASN A 91 7.52 5.60 -3.00
CA ASN A 91 8.32 6.77 -3.33
C ASN A 91 8.42 6.93 -4.86
N LYS A 92 7.80 7.97 -5.42
CA LYS A 92 7.78 8.22 -6.87
C LYS A 92 9.16 8.61 -7.42
N ASN A 93 10.07 9.11 -6.58
CA ASN A 93 11.38 9.58 -7.01
C ASN A 93 12.32 8.43 -7.44
N GLU A 94 12.08 7.22 -6.92
CA GLU A 94 12.90 6.03 -7.16
C GLU A 94 12.50 5.27 -8.44
N ILE A 95 11.42 5.71 -9.11
CA ILE A 95 10.81 5.05 -10.26
C ILE A 95 11.46 5.57 -11.56
N PRO A 96 12.00 4.70 -12.43
CA PRO A 96 12.70 5.12 -13.64
C PRO A 96 11.80 5.69 -14.74
N LEU A 97 10.56 5.19 -14.88
CA LEU A 97 9.59 5.62 -15.90
C LEU A 97 8.43 6.42 -15.27
N GLU A 98 7.70 7.15 -16.09
CA GLU A 98 6.48 7.83 -15.65
C GLU A 98 5.34 6.82 -15.42
N LEU A 99 4.36 7.19 -14.59
CA LEU A 99 3.25 6.29 -14.23
C LEU A 99 2.45 5.83 -15.46
N HIS A 100 2.34 6.65 -16.50
CA HIS A 100 1.54 6.30 -17.69
C HIS A 100 2.18 5.25 -18.59
N ASP A 101 3.50 5.09 -18.51
CA ASP A 101 4.27 4.23 -19.42
C ASP A 101 4.09 2.74 -19.10
N TYR A 102 3.71 2.41 -17.87
CA TYR A 102 3.42 1.05 -17.45
C TYR A 102 2.08 0.57 -18.04
N GLU A 103 2.10 -0.50 -18.84
CA GLU A 103 0.91 -0.99 -19.53
C GLU A 103 -0.06 -1.69 -18.59
N THR A 104 0.50 -2.38 -17.59
CA THR A 104 -0.24 -3.19 -16.61
C THR A 104 0.14 -2.83 -15.18
N LEU A 105 -0.76 -3.11 -14.23
CA LEU A 105 -0.45 -2.91 -12.81
C LEU A 105 0.63 -3.88 -12.32
N MET A 106 0.68 -5.08 -12.92
CA MET A 106 1.72 -6.07 -12.64
C MET A 106 3.09 -5.54 -13.01
N GLU A 107 3.24 -4.92 -14.19
CA GLU A 107 4.50 -4.30 -14.63
C GLU A 107 4.92 -3.14 -13.72
N PHE A 108 3.97 -2.32 -13.27
CA PHE A 108 4.24 -1.30 -12.26
C PHE A 108 4.69 -1.91 -10.92
N PHE A 109 4.10 -3.04 -10.50
CA PHE A 109 4.45 -3.70 -9.24
C PHE A 109 5.85 -4.35 -9.28
N THR A 110 6.22 -4.97 -10.40
CA THR A 110 7.53 -5.63 -10.59
C THR A 110 8.61 -4.72 -11.17
N ARG A 111 8.32 -3.42 -11.31
CA ARG A 111 9.24 -2.43 -11.89
C ARG A 111 10.63 -2.44 -11.24
N ALA A 112 11.65 -2.23 -12.05
CA ALA A 112 13.00 -1.96 -11.57
C ALA A 112 13.10 -0.59 -10.89
N LEU A 113 14.00 -0.47 -9.91
CA LEU A 113 14.37 0.81 -9.31
C LEU A 113 15.42 1.53 -10.18
N LYS A 114 15.53 2.85 -10.05
CA LYS A 114 16.62 3.60 -10.70
C LYS A 114 18.00 3.06 -10.28
N PRO A 115 18.97 2.98 -11.22
CA PRO A 115 20.32 2.57 -10.88
C PRO A 115 20.93 3.55 -9.86
N GLY A 116 21.64 3.01 -8.86
CA GLY A 116 22.32 3.80 -7.84
C GLY A 116 21.48 4.21 -6.62
N VAL A 117 20.17 3.93 -6.60
CA VAL A 117 19.31 4.24 -5.42
C VAL A 117 19.64 3.33 -4.22
N ARG A 118 20.10 2.10 -4.48
CA ARG A 118 20.47 1.10 -3.47
C ARG A 118 21.93 0.70 -3.64
N PRO A 119 22.89 1.50 -3.12
CA PRO A 119 24.29 1.09 -3.12
C PRO A 119 24.46 -0.15 -2.24
N ILE A 120 25.16 -1.16 -2.76
CA ILE A 120 25.46 -2.39 -2.03
C ILE A 120 26.70 -2.13 -1.18
N ALA A 121 26.60 -2.36 0.13
CA ALA A 121 27.71 -2.22 1.06
C ALA A 121 28.71 -3.37 0.89
N SER A 122 29.99 -3.10 1.12
CA SER A 122 31.06 -4.10 1.13
C SER A 122 31.11 -4.85 2.46
N CYS A 123 30.06 -5.62 2.75
CA CYS A 123 29.97 -6.47 3.94
C CYS A 123 29.46 -7.86 3.56
N ASP A 124 29.77 -8.85 4.41
CA ASP A 124 29.47 -10.26 4.13
C ASP A 124 27.96 -10.54 4.06
N ILE A 125 27.15 -9.72 4.74
CA ILE A 125 25.70 -9.83 4.78
C ILE A 125 25.09 -8.47 4.47
N VAL A 126 24.17 -8.44 3.51
CA VAL A 126 23.36 -7.27 3.14
C VAL A 126 21.89 -7.62 3.22
N SER A 127 21.02 -6.61 3.38
CA SER A 127 19.58 -6.86 3.34
C SER A 127 19.17 -7.40 1.96
N PRO A 128 18.46 -8.55 1.88
CA PRO A 128 18.05 -9.12 0.61
C PRO A 128 16.88 -8.38 -0.05
N ALA A 129 16.10 -7.64 0.75
CA ALA A 129 14.90 -6.96 0.28
C ALA A 129 14.62 -5.68 1.10
N ASP A 130 13.84 -4.78 0.51
CA ASP A 130 13.30 -3.60 1.19
C ASP A 130 12.10 -4.01 2.06
N GLY A 131 12.15 -3.71 3.35
CA GLY A 131 11.07 -4.09 4.27
C GLY A 131 11.38 -3.72 5.72
N THR A 132 10.51 -4.17 6.61
CA THR A 132 10.71 -4.05 8.06
C THR A 132 10.99 -5.44 8.64
N MET A 133 11.94 -5.52 9.57
CA MET A 133 12.30 -6.78 10.20
C MET A 133 11.23 -7.13 11.25
N CYS A 134 10.49 -8.22 11.02
CA CYS A 134 9.47 -8.67 11.95
C CYS A 134 10.07 -9.34 13.19
N HIS A 135 11.12 -10.15 13.03
CA HIS A 135 11.79 -10.86 14.12
C HIS A 135 13.25 -11.17 13.75
N CYS A 136 14.13 -11.08 14.74
CA CYS A 136 15.55 -11.44 14.69
C CYS A 136 15.89 -12.19 15.97
N GLY A 137 16.56 -13.33 15.88
CA GLY A 137 16.92 -14.13 17.05
C GLY A 137 17.87 -15.26 16.71
N MET A 138 18.43 -15.87 17.75
CA MET A 138 19.19 -17.13 17.62
C MET A 138 18.20 -18.29 17.46
N VAL A 139 18.57 -19.28 16.63
CA VAL A 139 17.77 -20.50 16.47
C VAL A 139 18.26 -21.51 17.50
N ASP A 140 17.43 -21.78 18.50
CA ASP A 140 17.69 -22.82 19.50
C ASP A 140 16.94 -24.10 19.11
N ASN A 141 17.63 -25.25 19.12
CA ASN A 141 17.04 -26.59 18.86
C ASN A 141 16.36 -26.79 17.50
N PHE A 142 16.79 -26.11 16.44
CA PHE A 142 16.15 -26.12 15.10
C PHE A 142 14.71 -25.60 15.10
N GLU A 143 14.24 -25.00 16.19
CA GLU A 143 12.91 -24.38 16.27
C GLU A 143 13.04 -22.88 16.01
N ILE A 144 12.29 -22.38 15.03
CA ILE A 144 12.23 -20.94 14.76
C ILE A 144 11.14 -20.35 15.65
N GLU A 145 11.53 -19.49 16.59
CA GLU A 145 10.58 -18.77 17.42
C GLU A 145 9.82 -17.74 16.55
N GLN A 146 8.49 -17.90 16.44
CA GLN A 146 7.64 -16.94 15.77
C GLN A 146 6.79 -16.14 16.76
N VAL A 147 6.59 -14.87 16.38
CA VAL A 147 5.70 -13.92 17.04
C VAL A 147 4.36 -14.59 17.34
N LYS A 148 4.02 -14.71 18.63
CA LYS A 148 2.82 -15.35 19.24
C LYS A 148 2.98 -16.79 19.77
N ASN A 149 4.14 -17.21 20.27
CA ASN A 149 4.32 -18.50 20.96
C ASN A 149 3.91 -19.74 20.13
N VAL A 150 3.95 -19.64 18.80
CA VAL A 150 3.71 -20.79 17.90
C VAL A 150 5.06 -21.16 17.31
N ARG A 151 5.52 -22.38 17.58
CA ARG A 151 6.78 -22.92 17.05
C ARG A 151 6.49 -23.82 15.86
N TYR A 152 7.35 -23.76 14.86
CA TYR A 152 7.34 -24.64 13.69
C TYR A 152 8.69 -25.38 13.64
N SER A 153 8.63 -26.68 13.41
CA SER A 153 9.76 -27.61 13.24
C SER A 153 9.96 -27.96 11.77
#